data_AF-A0A6L3T3G9-F1
#
_entry.id   AF-A0A6L3T3G9-F1
#
_cell.length_a   1.000
_cell.length_b   1.000
_cell.length_c   1.000
_cell.angle_alpha   90.00
_cell.angle_beta   90.00
_cell.angle_gamma   90.00
#
_symmetry.space_group_name_H-M   'P 1'
#
loop_
_entity.id
_entity.type
_entity.pdbx_description
1 polymer ?
#
loop_
_entity_poly.entity_id
_entity_poly.type
_entity_poly.pdbx_seq_one_letter_code
_entity_poly.pdbx_strand_id
1 'polypeptide(L)'
;MLPLEGSFELVYEDGQGAWSARTLQARELKLGPGRTLLGGIDRGRGGYRGFRVDRIRRLTDGASGQRVEAGILDLLLARAEAQRRERAALARNRRRAAPRHAA
;
A
#
# COMPACT_ATOMS: atom_id res chain seq x y z
N MET A 1 10.05 -1.74 6.68
CA MET A 1 8.86 -2.05 5.87
C MET A 1 7.65 -1.49 6.59
N LEU A 2 6.74 -0.83 5.86
CA LEU A 2 5.49 -0.31 6.39
C LEU A 2 4.34 -1.19 5.91
N PRO A 3 3.44 -1.68 6.78
CA PRO A 3 2.21 -2.32 6.35
C PRO A 3 1.35 -1.35 5.54
N LEU A 4 0.84 -1.80 4.40
CA LEU A 4 -0.06 -1.02 3.56
C LEU A 4 -0.98 -1.98 2.80
N GLU A 5 -2.22 -2.07 3.26
CA GLU A 5 -3.23 -2.93 2.65
C GLU A 5 -4.12 -2.13 1.70
N GLY A 6 -4.39 -2.65 0.52
CA GLY A 6 -5.29 -1.98 -0.42
C GLY A 6 -5.35 -2.65 -1.77
N SER A 7 -6.36 -2.33 -2.56
CA SER A 7 -6.41 -2.68 -3.98
C SER A 7 -6.00 -1.45 -4.78
N PHE A 8 -5.06 -1.59 -5.70
CA PHE A 8 -4.58 -0.50 -6.54
C PHE A 8 -4.53 -0.92 -8.01
N GLU A 9 -4.91 0.01 -8.88
CA GLU A 9 -4.60 -0.10 -10.30
C GLU A 9 -3.40 0.78 -10.63
N LEU A 10 -2.42 0.21 -11.35
CA LEU A 10 -1.15 0.85 -11.67
C LEU A 10 -1.01 0.95 -13.18
N VAL A 11 -0.56 2.09 -13.68
CA VAL A 11 0.17 2.14 -14.96
C VAL A 11 1.65 2.14 -14.60
N TYR A 12 2.32 1.04 -14.93
CA TYR A 12 3.71 0.79 -14.57
C TYR A 12 4.60 0.78 -15.80
N GLU A 13 5.70 1.52 -15.71
CA GLU A 13 6.79 1.50 -16.67
C GLU A 13 7.88 0.54 -16.18
N ASP A 14 8.22 -0.46 -16.98
CA ASP A 14 9.26 -1.41 -16.60
C ASP A 14 10.68 -0.88 -16.86
N GLY A 15 11.69 -1.74 -16.68
CA GLY A 15 13.08 -1.35 -16.88
C GLY A 15 13.45 -1.05 -18.33
N GLN A 16 12.64 -1.47 -19.30
CA GLN A 16 12.83 -1.26 -20.72
C GLN A 16 11.97 -0.12 -21.26
N GLY A 17 11.27 0.60 -20.38
CA GLY A 17 10.35 1.67 -20.77
C GLY A 17 9.02 1.15 -21.33
N ALA A 18 8.71 -0.15 -21.19
CA ALA A 18 7.44 -0.70 -21.64
C ALA A 18 6.35 -0.47 -20.59
N TRP A 19 5.15 -0.11 -21.07
CA TRP A 19 4.05 0.30 -20.21
C TRP A 19 3.09 -0.86 -20.00
N SER A 20 2.56 -0.97 -18.79
CA SER A 20 1.58 -2.00 -18.49
C SER A 20 0.59 -1.59 -17.41
N ALA A 21 -0.67 -1.95 -17.62
CA ALA A 21 -1.68 -1.89 -16.58
C ALA A 21 -1.55 -3.09 -15.64
N ARG A 22 -1.66 -2.85 -14.33
CA ARG A 22 -1.57 -3.88 -13.28
C ARG A 22 -2.65 -3.64 -12.23
N THR A 23 -3.22 -4.73 -11.73
CA THR A 23 -4.11 -4.70 -10.57
C THR A 23 -3.41 -5.39 -9.41
N LEU A 24 -3.13 -4.63 -8.35
CA LEU A 24 -2.32 -5.06 -7.23
C LEU A 24 -3.15 -5.11 -5.95
N GLN A 25 -3.18 -6.27 -5.31
CA GLN A 25 -3.58 -6.36 -3.91
C GLN A 25 -2.35 -6.08 -3.03
N ALA A 26 -2.15 -4.81 -2.68
CA ALA A 26 -1.03 -4.37 -1.88
C ALA A 26 -1.09 -4.89 -0.44
N ARG A 27 0.10 -5.14 0.12
CA ARG A 27 0.31 -5.62 1.48
C ARG A 27 1.32 -4.75 2.23
N GLU A 28 2.25 -4.14 1.51
CA GLU A 28 3.34 -3.39 2.13
C GLU A 28 3.92 -2.30 1.25
N LEU A 29 4.54 -1.33 1.92
CA LEU A 29 5.46 -0.38 1.34
C LEU A 29 6.87 -0.64 1.91
N LYS A 30 7.79 -1.05 1.05
CA LYS A 30 9.19 -1.28 1.42
C LYS A 30 10.02 -0.04 1.09
N LEU A 31 10.43 0.68 2.13
CA LEU A 31 11.37 1.79 2.05
C LEU A 31 12.79 1.25 2.01
N GLY A 32 13.59 1.72 1.06
CA GLY A 32 15.01 1.41 0.93
C GLY A 32 15.82 2.61 0.43
N PRO A 33 17.16 2.56 0.51
CA PRO A 33 18.01 3.65 0.04
C PRO A 33 17.81 3.86 -1.46
N GLY A 34 17.26 5.02 -1.83
CA GLY A 34 17.00 5.43 -3.22
C GLY A 34 15.85 4.69 -3.92
N ARG A 35 15.11 3.81 -3.24
CA ARG A 35 13.99 3.07 -3.86
C ARG A 35 12.90 2.74 -2.85
N THR A 36 11.66 2.96 -3.27
CA THR A 36 10.47 2.53 -2.55
C THR A 36 9.71 1.54 -3.41
N LEU A 37 9.31 0.41 -2.81
CA LEU A 37 8.54 -0.63 -3.47
C LEU A 37 7.14 -0.74 -2.87
N LEU A 38 6.12 -0.74 -3.71
CA LEU A 38 4.77 -1.16 -3.38
C LEU A 38 4.67 -2.68 -3.61
N GLY A 39 4.57 -3.44 -2.53
CA GLY A 39 4.56 -4.91 -2.54
C GLY A 39 3.15 -5.47 -2.39
N GLY A 40 2.81 -6.49 -3.19
CA GLY A 40 1.49 -7.11 -3.14
C GLY A 40 1.32 -8.27 -4.12
N ILE A 41 0.11 -8.82 -4.18
CA ILE A 41 -0.27 -9.85 -5.15
C ILE A 41 -0.74 -9.17 -6.44
N ASP A 42 0.02 -9.33 -7.52
CA ASP A 42 -0.38 -8.91 -8.86
C ASP A 42 -1.41 -9.90 -9.41
N ARG A 43 -2.66 -9.45 -9.54
CA ARG A 43 -3.76 -10.30 -10.02
C ARG A 43 -3.59 -10.73 -11.47
N GLY A 44 -2.92 -9.92 -12.30
CA GLY A 44 -2.69 -10.25 -13.71
C GLY A 44 -1.67 -11.37 -13.91
N ARG A 45 -0.79 -11.61 -12.93
CA ARG A 45 0.26 -12.65 -13.00
C ARG A 45 0.20 -13.68 -11.87
N GLY A 46 -0.81 -13.61 -11.00
CA GLY A 46 -1.10 -14.61 -9.96
C GLY A 46 -0.06 -14.72 -8.84
N GLY A 47 0.82 -13.73 -8.66
CA GLY A 47 1.99 -13.87 -7.78
C GLY A 47 2.37 -12.58 -7.06
N TYR A 48 3.17 -12.75 -6.00
CA TYR A 48 3.71 -11.61 -5.25
C TYR A 48 4.72 -10.83 -6.10
N ARG A 49 4.60 -9.50 -6.12
CA ARG A 49 5.50 -8.60 -6.85
C ARG A 49 5.72 -7.30 -6.09
N GLY A 50 6.90 -6.72 -6.26
CA GLY A 50 7.22 -5.37 -5.81
C GLY A 50 7.33 -4.42 -7.00
N PHE A 51 6.54 -3.35 -6.97
CA PHE A 51 6.56 -2.31 -7.99
C PHE A 51 7.30 -1.08 -7.46
N ARG A 52 8.27 -0.60 -8.24
CA ARG A 52 8.98 0.65 -7.95
C ARG A 52 8.01 1.83 -8.02
N VAL A 53 7.85 2.54 -6.91
CA VAL A 53 6.91 3.67 -6.82
C VAL A 53 7.27 4.78 -7.80
N ASP A 54 8.56 5.02 -8.00
CA ASP A 54 9.09 5.99 -8.97
C ASP A 54 8.81 5.63 -10.43
N ARG A 55 8.39 4.39 -10.70
CA ARG A 55 8.02 3.91 -12.04
C ARG A 55 6.52 3.72 -12.23
N ILE A 56 5.73 4.08 -11.22
CA ILE A 56 4.28 4.14 -11.33
C ILE A 56 3.96 5.50 -11.95
N ARG A 57 3.45 5.49 -13.18
CA ARG A 57 3.00 6.71 -13.89
C ARG A 57 1.62 7.15 -13.45
N ARG A 58 0.81 6.20 -13.00
CA ARG A 58 -0.54 6.42 -12.51
C ARG A 58 -0.90 5.39 -11.46
N LEU A 59 -1.50 5.84 -10.37
CA LEU A 59 -2.07 5.01 -9.32
C LEU A 59 -3.57 5.36 -9.17
N THR A 60 -4.42 4.35 -9.16
CA THR A 60 -5.81 4.48 -8.72
C THR A 60 -6.00 3.66 -7.45
N ASP A 61 -6.46 4.29 -6.36
CA ASP A 61 -6.86 3.58 -5.14
C ASP A 61 -8.25 2.97 -5.35
N GLY A 62 -8.35 1.66 -5.29
CA GLY A 62 -9.59 0.92 -5.50
C GLY A 62 -10.62 1.09 -4.37
N ALA A 63 -10.20 1.59 -3.19
CA ALA A 63 -11.13 1.87 -2.08
C ALA A 63 -11.81 3.23 -2.23
N SER A 64 -11.10 4.26 -2.70
CA SER A 64 -11.62 5.63 -2.82
C SER A 64 -11.97 6.04 -4.25
N GLY A 65 -11.51 5.29 -5.26
CA GLY A 65 -11.54 5.70 -6.66
C GLY A 65 -10.56 6.83 -7.00
N GLN A 66 -9.77 7.30 -6.02
CA GLN A 66 -8.84 8.40 -6.22
C GLN A 66 -7.74 8.00 -7.20
N ARG A 67 -7.60 8.77 -8.28
CA ARG A 67 -6.57 8.60 -9.29
C ARG A 67 -5.54 9.72 -9.17
N VAL A 68 -4.26 9.35 -9.13
CA VAL A 68 -3.13 10.27 -9.08
C VAL A 68 -2.05 9.88 -10.09
N GLU A 69 -1.38 10.89 -10.64
CA GLU A 69 -0.26 10.73 -11.59
C GLU A 69 1.04 11.32 -11.05
N ALA A 70 0.95 12.18 -10.02
CA ALA A 70 2.06 12.75 -9.27
C ALA A 70 1.83 12.57 -7.75
N GLY A 71 2.88 12.70 -6.95
CA GLY A 71 2.77 12.55 -5.48
C GLY A 71 2.37 11.15 -5.03
N ILE A 72 2.58 10.13 -5.86
CA ILE A 72 2.17 8.74 -5.58
C ILE A 72 2.83 8.23 -4.29
N LEU A 73 4.10 8.55 -4.07
CA LEU A 73 4.79 8.16 -2.84
C LEU A 73 4.13 8.78 -1.60
N ASP A 74 3.83 10.08 -1.64
CA ASP A 74 3.23 10.79 -0.52
C ASP A 74 1.85 10.24 -0.19
N LEU A 75 1.05 9.94 -1.22
CA LEU A 75 -0.26 9.29 -1.06
C LEU A 75 -0.13 7.92 -0.40
N LEU A 76 0.81 7.07 -0.85
CA LEU A 76 1.04 5.76 -0.27
C LEU A 76 1.54 5.84 1.18
N LEU A 77 2.42 6.80 1.50
CA LEU A 77 2.89 7.04 2.86
C LEU A 77 1.75 7.51 3.78
N ALA A 78 0.92 8.45 3.31
CA ALA A 78 -0.24 8.93 4.04
C ALA A 78 -1.24 7.78 4.30
N ARG A 79 -1.47 6.92 3.31
CA ARG A 79 -2.32 5.72 3.42
C ARG A 79 -1.79 4.75 4.50
N ALA A 80 -0.49 4.46 4.47
CA ALA A 80 0.15 3.56 5.43
C ALA A 80 0.05 4.11 6.87
N GLU A 81 0.28 5.41 7.05
CA GLU A 81 0.17 6.08 8.34
C GLU A 81 -1.27 6.10 8.86
N ALA A 82 -2.26 6.35 7.99
CA ALA A 82 -3.67 6.28 8.35
C ALA A 82 -4.05 4.88 8.88
N GLN A 83 -3.68 3.81 8.17
CA GLN A 83 -3.92 2.43 8.60
C GLN A 83 -3.22 2.09 9.91
N ARG A 84 -1.99 2.59 10.11
CA ARG A 84 -1.27 2.44 11.36
C ARG A 84 -2.03 3.08 12.53
N ARG A 85 -2.54 4.31 12.35
CA ARG A 85 -3.31 5.02 13.37
C ARG A 85 -4.62 4.31 13.70
N GLU A 86 -5.34 3.81 12.69
CA GLU A 86 -6.55 3.01 12.87
C GLU A 86 -6.27 1.75 13.70
N ARG A 87 -5.23 0.99 13.35
CA ARG A 87 -4.82 -0.21 14.10
C ARG A 87 -4.47 0.12 15.55
N ALA A 88 -3.74 1.22 15.78
CA ALA A 88 -3.40 1.66 17.13
C ALA A 88 -4.65 2.06 17.95
N ALA A 89 -5.62 2.73 17.33
CA ALA A 89 -6.88 3.08 17.98
C ALA A 89 -7.69 1.81 18.36
N LEU A 90 -7.81 0.86 17.44
CA LEU A 90 -8.47 -0.43 17.68
C LEU A 90 -7.80 -1.21 18.81
N ALA A 91 -6.46 -1.24 18.86
CA ALA A 91 -5.72 -1.90 19.93
C ALA A 91 -5.97 -1.25 21.30
N ARG A 92 -6.02 0.09 21.37
CA ARG A 92 -6.36 0.81 22.62
C ARG A 92 -7.78 0.51 23.09
N ASN A 93 -8.75 0.49 22.19
CA ASN A 93 -10.14 0.19 22.53
C ASN A 93 -10.29 -1.25 23.05
N ARG A 94 -9.63 -2.22 22.42
CA ARG A 94 -9.60 -3.62 22.92
C ARG A 94 -8.99 -3.74 24.31
N ARG A 95 -7.90 -3.03 24.60
CA ARG A 95 -7.28 -3.02 25.94
C ARG A 95 -8.17 -2.39 27.01
N ARG A 96 -8.98 -1.40 26.65
CA ARG A 96 -9.97 -0.79 27.57
C ARG A 96 -11.20 -1.68 27.79
N ALA A 97 -11.59 -2.46 26.78
CA ALA A 97 -12.75 -3.35 26.83
C ALA A 97 -12.46 -4.73 27.45
N ALA A 98 -11.18 -5.09 27.65
CA ALA A 98 -10.82 -6.33 28.34
C ALA A 98 -11.22 -6.19 29.83
N PRO A 99 -12.15 -7.02 30.34
CA PRO A 99 -12.46 -7.00 31.76
C PRO A 99 -11.19 -7.35 32.53
N ARG A 100 -10.90 -6.56 33.57
CA ARG A 100 -9.91 -6.93 34.58
C ARG A 100 -10.47 -8.16 35.28
N HIS A 101 -10.11 -9.35 34.82
CA HIS A 101 -10.23 -10.53 35.67
C HIS A 101 -9.27 -10.30 36.83
N ALA A 102 -9.84 -9.77 37.91
CA ALA A 102 -9.26 -9.72 39.23
C ALA A 102 -9.65 -11.01 39.96
N ALA A 103 -8.69 -11.47 40.76
CA ALA A 103 -8.71 -12.63 41.66
C ALA A 103 -8.50 -13.99 40.99
#